data_AF-A0A929W1J8-F1
#
_entry.id   AF-A0A929W1J8-F1
#
_cell.length_a   1.000
_cell.length_b   1.000
_cell.length_c   1.000
_cell.angle_alpha   90.00
_cell.angle_beta   90.00
_cell.angle_gamma   90.00
#
_symmetry.space_group_name_H-M   'P 1'
#
loop_
_entity.id
_entity.type
_entity.pdbx_description
1 polymer ?
#
loop_
_entity_poly.entity_id
_entity_poly.type
_entity_poly.pdbx_seq_one_letter_code
_entity_poly.pdbx_strand_id
1 'polypeptide(L)'
;MNIRILTLALTLSAGALAPSFAQQAKAVKQTSAKSQLQQDFLRKKQAFPRGDLFRIFDSSLFAEERDALTFLYAYMPTNDLIDRDGAYFLENVRSSLQARQEMPWGKQIPEREWRHFVLPIRV
;
A
#
# COMPACT_ATOMS: atom_id res chain seq x y z
N MET A 1 52.64 -17.82 41.85
CA MET A 1 52.73 -19.02 41.00
C MET A 1 52.74 -18.54 39.55
N ASN A 2 53.90 -18.66 38.90
CA ASN A 2 54.16 -18.29 37.51
C ASN A 2 53.28 -19.16 36.58
N ILE A 3 52.93 -18.75 35.35
CA ILE A 3 53.72 -18.99 34.13
C ILE A 3 53.28 -18.02 33.02
N ARG A 4 54.26 -17.49 32.28
CA ARG A 4 54.12 -16.81 30.97
C ARG A 4 54.32 -17.82 29.84
N ILE A 5 53.73 -17.61 28.65
CA ILE A 5 54.39 -17.58 27.31
C ILE A 5 53.36 -17.71 26.17
N LEU A 6 53.66 -16.96 25.09
CA LEU A 6 53.03 -16.73 23.79
C LEU A 6 52.45 -17.93 23.01
N THR A 7 51.45 -17.65 22.16
CA THR A 7 51.43 -18.19 20.78
C THR A 7 50.66 -17.26 19.82
N LEU A 8 51.29 -16.92 18.70
CA LEU A 8 50.77 -16.17 17.55
C LEU A 8 50.38 -17.18 16.46
N ALA A 9 49.18 -17.11 15.89
CA ALA A 9 48.89 -17.75 14.59
C ALA A 9 47.74 -17.04 13.85
N LEU A 10 48.11 -16.54 12.67
CA LEU A 10 47.31 -15.90 11.64
C LEU A 10 46.44 -16.95 10.91
N THR A 11 45.13 -16.73 10.76
CA THR A 11 44.38 -17.34 9.64
C THR A 11 43.39 -16.35 9.04
N LEU A 12 43.68 -15.98 7.80
CA LEU A 12 42.80 -15.26 6.89
C LEU A 12 41.79 -16.26 6.33
N SER A 13 40.49 -16.09 6.59
CA SER A 13 39.45 -16.75 5.80
C SER A 13 38.31 -15.79 5.51
N ALA A 14 38.09 -15.59 4.21
CA ALA A 14 36.99 -14.87 3.63
C ALA A 14 35.69 -15.67 3.79
N GLY A 15 34.56 -14.97 3.90
CA GLY A 15 33.26 -15.63 3.84
C GLY A 15 32.15 -14.76 4.43
N ALA A 16 31.48 -14.02 3.55
CA ALA A 16 30.30 -13.23 3.84
C ALA A 16 29.27 -14.00 4.67
N LEU A 17 28.68 -13.34 5.67
CA LEU A 17 27.28 -13.47 6.12
C LEU A 17 27.04 -12.43 7.22
N ALA A 18 27.12 -11.15 6.87
CA ALA A 18 26.31 -10.17 7.59
C ALA A 18 24.95 -10.19 6.90
N PRO A 19 23.88 -10.77 7.50
CA PRO A 19 22.55 -10.50 7.00
C PRO A 19 22.38 -8.98 7.05
N SER A 20 22.12 -8.44 5.87
CA SER A 20 22.00 -7.04 5.55
C SER A 20 21.09 -6.32 6.57
N PHE A 21 21.71 -5.53 7.46
CA PHE A 21 21.00 -4.54 8.28
C PHE A 21 20.14 -3.62 7.38
N ALA A 22 20.56 -3.42 6.11
CA ALA A 22 19.80 -2.67 5.12
C ALA A 22 18.49 -3.38 4.67
N GLN A 23 18.43 -4.72 4.67
CA GLN A 23 17.21 -5.47 4.37
C GLN A 23 16.22 -5.41 5.54
N GLN A 24 16.74 -5.51 6.77
CA GLN A 24 15.94 -5.39 7.98
C GLN A 24 15.44 -3.95 8.19
N ALA A 25 16.24 -2.93 7.87
CA ALA A 25 15.84 -1.52 7.89
C ALA A 25 14.79 -1.18 6.82
N LYS A 26 14.85 -1.80 5.62
CA LYS A 26 13.82 -1.66 4.59
C LYS A 26 12.49 -2.31 5.00
N ALA A 27 12.53 -3.46 5.66
CA ALA A 27 11.33 -4.14 6.18
C ALA A 27 10.71 -3.38 7.37
N VAL A 28 11.53 -2.86 8.29
CA VAL A 28 11.07 -2.14 9.48
C VAL A 28 10.49 -0.75 9.16
N LYS A 29 10.98 -0.08 8.11
CA LYS A 29 10.42 1.22 7.68
C LYS A 29 9.02 1.10 7.05
N GLN A 30 8.61 -0.08 6.60
CA GLN A 30 7.28 -0.30 6.03
C GLN A 30 6.18 -0.59 7.06
N THR A 31 6.53 -0.92 8.31
CA THR A 31 5.55 -1.46 9.27
C THR A 31 5.15 -0.50 10.40
N SER A 32 5.81 0.66 10.55
CA SER A 32 5.67 1.49 11.78
C SER A 32 5.13 2.92 11.57
N ALA A 33 4.93 3.38 10.33
CA ALA A 33 4.28 4.66 10.04
C ALA A 33 3.09 4.40 9.13
N LYS A 34 1.88 4.87 9.48
CA LYS A 34 0.73 4.82 8.57
C LYS A 34 1.16 5.35 7.21
N SER A 35 0.94 4.58 6.14
CA SER A 35 1.28 4.98 4.78
C SER A 35 0.66 6.35 4.45
N GLN A 36 1.32 7.15 3.61
CA GLN A 36 0.82 8.48 3.20
C GLN A 36 -0.65 8.41 2.74
N LEU A 37 -0.99 7.38 1.96
CA LEU A 37 -2.35 7.09 1.52
C LEU A 37 -3.36 7.00 2.69
N GLN A 38 -3.03 6.25 3.74
CA GLN A 38 -3.90 6.12 4.90
C GLN A 38 -4.07 7.44 5.65
N GLN A 39 -3.02 8.26 5.70
CA GLN A 39 -3.11 9.59 6.32
C GLN A 39 -4.01 10.51 5.50
N ASP A 40 -3.88 10.50 4.17
CA ASP A 40 -4.69 11.33 3.27
C ASP A 40 -6.15 10.89 3.27
N PHE A 41 -6.42 9.58 3.27
CA PHE A 41 -7.77 9.04 3.45
C PHE A 41 -8.41 9.49 4.76
N LEU A 42 -7.70 9.37 5.88
CA LEU A 42 -8.22 9.79 7.18
C LEU A 42 -8.44 11.31 7.23
N ARG A 43 -7.54 12.11 6.65
CA ARG A 43 -7.71 13.56 6.53
C ARG A 43 -8.97 13.91 5.72
N LYS A 44 -9.18 13.23 4.59
CA LYS A 44 -10.39 13.39 3.77
C LYS A 44 -11.62 13.02 4.58
N LYS A 45 -11.65 11.86 5.26
CA LYS A 45 -12.78 11.43 6.11
C LYS A 45 -13.10 12.45 7.20
N GLN A 46 -12.08 13.00 7.86
CA GLN A 46 -12.26 14.04 8.89
C GLN A 46 -12.83 15.35 8.36
N ALA A 47 -12.55 15.72 7.11
CA ALA A 47 -13.10 16.91 6.48
C ALA A 47 -14.61 16.81 6.19
N PHE A 48 -15.18 15.59 6.18
CA PHE A 48 -16.60 15.33 5.99
C PHE A 48 -17.19 14.56 7.18
N PRO A 49 -17.34 15.18 8.35
CA PRO A 49 -17.81 14.51 9.57
C PRO A 49 -19.32 14.23 9.57
N ARG A 50 -20.06 14.78 8.61
CA ARG A 50 -21.52 14.65 8.50
C ARG A 50 -21.88 13.91 7.22
N GLY A 51 -22.94 13.11 7.31
CA GLY A 51 -23.44 12.28 6.21
C GLY A 51 -22.73 10.93 6.11
N ASP A 52 -23.24 10.09 5.22
CA ASP A 52 -22.85 8.67 5.14
C ASP A 52 -21.88 8.38 3.98
N LEU A 53 -21.12 9.40 3.56
CA LEU A 53 -20.26 9.35 2.37
C LEU A 53 -19.24 8.20 2.42
N PHE A 54 -18.77 7.84 3.62
CA PHE A 54 -17.78 6.79 3.86
C PHE A 54 -18.37 5.47 4.34
N ARG A 55 -19.71 5.31 4.42
CA ARG A 55 -20.35 4.10 4.98
C ARG A 55 -19.97 2.81 4.25
N ILE A 56 -19.56 2.91 2.99
CA ILE A 56 -19.16 1.75 2.19
C ILE A 56 -18.00 0.99 2.85
N PHE A 57 -17.12 1.67 3.59
CA PHE A 57 -16.00 1.05 4.29
C PHE A 57 -16.41 0.22 5.51
N ASP A 58 -17.66 0.35 5.97
CA ASP A 58 -18.22 -0.46 7.05
C ASP A 58 -18.86 -1.77 6.53
N SER A 59 -19.01 -1.90 5.21
CA SER A 59 -19.45 -3.13 4.56
C SER A 59 -18.34 -4.18 4.49
N SER A 60 -18.71 -5.43 4.18
CA SER A 60 -17.74 -6.48 3.90
C SER A 60 -17.09 -6.23 2.55
N LEU A 61 -15.78 -5.96 2.58
CA LEU A 61 -14.95 -5.65 1.42
C LEU A 61 -13.76 -6.62 1.41
N PHE A 62 -13.41 -7.13 0.24
CA PHE A 62 -12.14 -7.82 0.05
C PHE A 62 -10.98 -6.84 0.26
N ALA A 63 -9.81 -7.37 0.62
CA ALA A 63 -8.63 -6.54 0.89
C ALA A 63 -8.26 -5.64 -0.30
N GLU A 64 -8.29 -6.20 -1.51
CA GLU A 64 -7.97 -5.45 -2.74
C GLU A 64 -9.01 -4.36 -3.06
N GLU A 65 -10.30 -4.65 -2.84
CA GLU A 65 -11.37 -3.66 -2.98
C GLU A 65 -11.19 -2.51 -1.99
N ARG A 66 -10.89 -2.83 -0.72
CA ARG A 66 -10.67 -1.83 0.33
C ARG A 66 -9.45 -0.96 0.01
N ASP A 67 -8.36 -1.54 -0.47
CA ASP A 67 -7.15 -0.81 -0.84
C ASP A 67 -7.35 0.09 -2.06
N ALA A 68 -8.12 -0.37 -3.05
CA ALA A 68 -8.48 0.43 -4.22
C ALA A 68 -9.45 1.56 -3.84
N LEU A 69 -10.50 1.27 -3.08
CA LEU A 69 -11.44 2.28 -2.58
C LEU A 69 -10.75 3.32 -1.70
N THR A 70 -9.82 2.91 -0.82
CA THR A 70 -9.06 3.85 0.03
C THR A 70 -8.30 4.85 -0.84
N PHE A 71 -7.63 4.36 -1.90
CA PHE A 71 -6.94 5.23 -2.86
C PHE A 71 -7.89 6.17 -3.59
N LEU A 72 -9.00 5.64 -4.10
CA LEU A 72 -10.00 6.42 -4.82
C LEU A 72 -10.56 7.53 -3.92
N TYR A 73 -11.02 7.19 -2.70
CA TYR A 73 -11.61 8.15 -1.76
C TYR A 73 -10.62 9.18 -1.23
N ALA A 74 -9.34 8.82 -1.08
CA ALA A 74 -8.32 9.76 -0.63
C ALA A 74 -8.12 10.90 -1.65
N TYR A 75 -8.20 10.59 -2.95
CA TYR A 75 -7.79 11.52 -4.01
C TYR A 75 -8.91 11.97 -4.96
N MET A 76 -10.11 11.40 -4.88
CA MET A 76 -11.22 11.82 -5.72
C MET A 76 -11.67 13.26 -5.39
N PRO A 77 -12.11 14.02 -6.40
CA PRO A 77 -12.63 15.36 -6.18
C PRO A 77 -13.88 15.31 -5.30
N THR A 78 -14.13 16.37 -4.55
CA THR A 78 -15.26 16.44 -3.62
C THR A 78 -16.60 16.31 -4.34
N ASN A 79 -16.71 16.78 -5.59
CA ASN A 79 -17.94 16.68 -6.39
C ASN A 79 -18.33 15.22 -6.64
N ASP A 80 -17.39 14.36 -7.07
CA ASP A 80 -17.67 12.94 -7.29
C ASP A 80 -18.12 12.25 -5.99
N LEU A 81 -17.46 12.59 -4.87
CA LEU A 81 -17.78 12.04 -3.56
C LEU A 81 -19.22 12.34 -3.10
N ILE A 82 -19.79 13.49 -3.46
CA ILE A 82 -21.15 13.88 -3.06
C ILE A 82 -22.23 13.53 -4.10
N ASP A 83 -21.84 13.31 -5.35
CA ASP A 83 -22.78 13.10 -6.48
C ASP A 83 -23.11 11.61 -6.69
N ARG A 84 -22.32 10.70 -6.13
CA ARG A 84 -22.51 9.23 -6.26
C ARG A 84 -22.40 8.55 -4.91
N ASP A 85 -23.11 7.43 -4.77
CA ASP A 85 -23.01 6.59 -3.58
C ASP A 85 -21.75 5.71 -3.58
N GLY A 86 -21.41 5.14 -2.43
CA GLY A 86 -20.26 4.26 -2.33
C GLY A 86 -20.40 2.93 -3.06
N ALA A 87 -21.63 2.48 -3.34
CA ALA A 87 -21.87 1.23 -4.06
C ALA A 87 -21.47 1.37 -5.54
N TYR A 88 -21.76 2.51 -6.14
CA TYR A 88 -21.31 2.89 -7.48
C TYR A 88 -19.79 2.81 -7.60
N PHE A 89 -19.05 3.35 -6.63
CA PHE A 89 -17.58 3.29 -6.65
C PHE A 89 -17.05 1.87 -6.44
N LEU A 90 -17.68 1.09 -5.57
CA LEU A 90 -17.31 -0.32 -5.37
C LEU A 90 -17.52 -1.16 -6.64
N GLU A 91 -18.62 -0.94 -7.36
CA GLU A 91 -18.87 -1.61 -8.64
C GLU A 91 -17.78 -1.29 -9.68
N ASN A 92 -17.42 -0.02 -9.82
CA ASN A 92 -16.35 0.40 -10.73
C ASN A 92 -14.97 -0.14 -10.32
N VAL A 93 -14.68 -0.22 -9.01
CA VAL A 93 -13.48 -0.88 -8.49
C VAL A 93 -13.46 -2.35 -8.92
N ARG A 94 -14.57 -3.06 -8.77
CA ARG A 94 -14.69 -4.47 -9.19
C ARG A 94 -14.47 -4.64 -10.69
N SER A 95 -15.09 -3.79 -11.51
CA SER A 95 -14.87 -3.80 -12.96
C SER A 95 -13.41 -3.52 -13.32
N SER A 96 -12.75 -2.59 -12.63
CA SER A 96 -11.33 -2.27 -12.85
C SER A 96 -10.40 -3.43 -12.48
N LEU A 97 -10.73 -4.14 -11.38
CA LEU A 97 -10.00 -5.34 -10.94
C LEU A 97 -10.22 -6.50 -11.90
N GLN A 98 -11.46 -6.71 -12.35
CA GLN A 98 -11.78 -7.71 -13.35
C GLN A 98 -11.01 -7.46 -14.65
N ALA A 99 -11.02 -6.22 -15.17
CA ALA A 99 -10.25 -5.85 -16.35
C ALA A 99 -8.74 -6.10 -16.16
N ARG A 100 -8.21 -5.86 -14.95
CA ARG A 100 -6.80 -6.15 -14.64
C ARG A 100 -6.48 -7.64 -14.74
N GLN A 101 -7.43 -8.51 -14.42
CA GLN A 101 -7.25 -9.96 -14.45
C GLN A 101 -7.44 -10.53 -15.86
N GLU A 102 -8.44 -10.06 -16.58
CA GLU A 102 -8.89 -10.62 -17.86
C GLU A 102 -8.14 -10.05 -19.07
N MET A 103 -7.73 -8.78 -19.02
CA MET A 103 -7.16 -8.13 -20.19
C MET A 103 -5.68 -8.53 -20.38
N PRO A 104 -5.22 -8.74 -21.63
CA PRO A 104 -3.82 -9.11 -21.92
C PRO A 104 -2.78 -8.13 -21.35
N TRP A 105 -3.15 -6.86 -21.25
CA TRP A 105 -2.33 -5.80 -20.68
C TRP A 105 -2.43 -5.68 -19.16
N GLY A 106 -3.47 -6.24 -18.52
CA GLY A 106 -3.81 -5.98 -17.11
C GLY A 106 -2.71 -6.35 -16.12
N LYS A 107 -2.02 -7.47 -16.36
CA LYS A 107 -0.88 -7.95 -15.55
C LYS A 107 0.44 -7.22 -15.83
N GLN A 108 0.52 -6.48 -16.94
CA GLN A 108 1.73 -5.78 -17.37
C GLN A 108 1.79 -4.35 -16.82
N ILE A 109 0.65 -3.77 -16.45
CA ILE A 109 0.58 -2.41 -15.92
C ILE A 109 1.07 -2.39 -14.46
N PRO A 110 2.08 -1.56 -14.12
CA PRO A 110 2.52 -1.43 -12.75
C PRO A 110 1.44 -0.78 -11.88
N GLU A 111 1.52 -1.05 -10.57
CA GLU A 111 0.50 -0.63 -9.60
C GLU A 111 0.20 0.87 -9.62
N ARG A 112 1.24 1.70 -9.78
CA ARG A 112 1.10 3.16 -9.84
C ARG A 112 0.22 3.55 -11.02
N GLU A 113 0.53 3.08 -12.21
CA GLU A 113 -0.19 3.42 -13.44
C GLU A 113 -1.63 2.92 -13.36
N TRP A 114 -1.85 1.70 -12.86
CA TRP A 114 -3.20 1.17 -12.67
C TRP A 114 -4.05 2.07 -11.76
N ARG A 115 -3.51 2.50 -10.62
CA ARG A 115 -4.23 3.37 -9.66
C ARG A 115 -4.59 4.75 -10.21
N HIS A 116 -3.83 5.27 -11.17
CA HIS A 116 -4.03 6.65 -11.68
C HIS A 116 -4.78 6.70 -13.02
N PHE A 117 -4.71 5.62 -13.82
CA PHE A 117 -5.23 5.60 -15.19
C PHE A 117 -6.31 4.57 -15.45
N VAL A 118 -6.41 3.52 -14.62
CA VAL A 118 -7.43 2.47 -14.78
C VAL A 118 -8.51 2.60 -13.72
N LEU A 119 -8.11 2.75 -12.46
CA LEU A 119 -9.01 2.80 -11.32
C LEU A 119 -9.93 4.06 -11.28
N PRO A 120 -9.46 5.29 -11.56
CA PRO A 120 -10.31 6.47 -11.44
C PRO A 120 -11.31 6.56 -12.59
N ILE A 121 -12.57 6.79 -12.26
CA ILE A 121 -13.65 6.98 -13.23
C ILE A 121 -13.48 8.35 -13.90
N ARG A 122 -13.63 8.41 -15.23
CA ARG A 122 -13.59 9.63 -16.04
C ARG A 122 -14.84 9.68 -16.91
N VAL A 123 -15.49 10.84 -17.01
CA VAL A 123 -16.67 11.09 -17.84
C VAL A 123 -16.42 12.32 -18.70
#